data_AF-A0A6P0SXV4-F1
#
_entry.id   AF-A0A6P0SXV4-F1
#
_cell.length_a   1.000
_cell.length_b   1.000
_cell.length_c   1.000
_cell.angle_alpha   90.00
_cell.angle_beta   90.00
_cell.angle_gamma   90.00
#
_symmetry.space_group_name_H-M   'P 1'
#
loop_
_entity.id
_entity.type
_entity.pdbx_description
1 polymer ?
#
loop_
_entity_poly.entity_id
_entity_poly.type
_entity_poly.pdbx_seq_one_letter_code
_entity_poly.pdbx_strand_id
1 'polypeptide(L)'
;FKPLKQTLGESRSPRGNRRYFLDINGLVFGGQLQLDWTYSEQIHHQATIKQLAQGYVEKLRSLITHCQSPEAGGYTPSDFQKAKVNQKSLDQLLAQINQGS
;
A
#
# COMPACT_ATOMS: atom_id res chain seq x y z
N PHE A 1 -10.08 20.88 1.35
CA PHE A 1 -8.92 20.76 0.44
C PHE A 1 -9.39 20.19 -0.89
N LYS A 2 -9.06 20.83 -2.02
CA LYS A 2 -9.48 20.41 -3.37
C LYS A 2 -8.20 20.16 -4.17
N PRO A 3 -7.92 18.93 -4.64
CA PRO A 3 -6.72 18.70 -5.45
C PRO A 3 -6.85 19.50 -6.74
N LEU A 4 -5.78 20.20 -7.11
CA LEU A 4 -5.70 20.85 -8.40
C LEU A 4 -5.72 19.76 -9.48
N LYS A 5 -6.64 19.88 -10.45
CA LYS A 5 -6.64 19.11 -11.71
C LYS A 5 -5.51 19.52 -12.65
N GLN A 6 -4.43 20.10 -12.12
CA GLN A 6 -3.21 20.30 -12.86
C GLN A 6 -2.31 19.11 -12.55
N THR A 7 -1.79 18.48 -13.60
CA THR A 7 -0.57 17.70 -13.49
C THR A 7 0.43 18.62 -12.80
N LEU A 8 0.71 18.37 -11.52
CA LEU A 8 1.85 18.99 -10.86
C LEU A 8 3.01 18.73 -11.82
N GLY A 9 3.63 19.81 -12.32
CA GLY A 9 4.78 19.67 -13.20
C GLY A 9 5.73 18.63 -12.62
N GLU A 10 6.35 17.84 -13.48
CA GLU A 10 7.14 16.69 -13.07
C GLU A 10 7.98 17.03 -11.83
N SER A 11 7.79 16.29 -10.73
CA SER A 11 8.47 16.53 -9.44
C SER A 11 10.00 16.59 -9.56
N ARG A 12 10.52 16.15 -10.71
CA ARG A 12 11.89 16.30 -11.17
C ARG A 12 11.92 16.72 -12.63
N SER A 13 12.89 17.56 -12.98
CA SER A 13 13.16 17.94 -14.37
C SER A 13 13.45 16.69 -15.24
N PRO A 14 12.90 16.61 -16.47
CA PRO A 14 13.24 15.56 -17.42
C PRO A 14 14.73 15.60 -17.85
N ARG A 15 15.42 16.72 -17.61
CA ARG A 15 16.86 16.91 -17.89
C ARG A 15 17.76 16.69 -16.66
N GLY A 16 17.21 16.31 -15.51
CA GLY A 16 18.00 16.04 -14.31
C GLY A 16 18.78 14.73 -14.46
N ASN A 17 20.07 14.73 -14.09
CA ASN A 17 20.88 13.53 -14.11
C ASN A 17 20.33 12.52 -13.07
N ARG A 18 19.67 11.45 -13.54
CA ARG A 18 19.01 10.48 -12.66
C ARG A 18 20.03 9.49 -12.11
N ARG A 19 20.11 9.38 -10.78
CA ARG A 19 20.98 8.41 -10.10
C ARG A 19 20.51 6.96 -10.22
N TYR A 20 19.22 6.75 -10.51
CA TYR A 20 18.59 5.43 -10.61
C TYR A 20 17.78 5.31 -11.90
N PHE A 21 17.80 4.13 -12.53
CA PHE A 21 17.12 3.85 -13.79
C PHE A 21 15.60 3.61 -13.66
N LEU A 22 15.15 3.31 -12.43
CA LEU A 22 13.76 3.12 -12.04
C LEU A 22 13.55 3.73 -10.64
N ASP A 23 12.48 4.50 -10.47
CA ASP A 23 12.07 5.17 -9.23
C ASP A 23 10.56 4.95 -9.06
N ILE A 24 10.12 4.55 -7.87
CA ILE A 24 8.73 4.23 -7.54
C ILE A 24 8.36 5.03 -6.29
N ASN A 25 7.44 5.98 -6.45
CA ASN A 25 6.95 6.80 -5.34
C ASN A 25 5.49 6.47 -5.06
N GLY A 26 5.09 6.52 -3.79
CA GLY A 26 3.73 6.15 -3.39
C GLY A 26 3.13 7.11 -2.38
N LEU A 27 1.84 7.39 -2.53
CA LEU A 27 1.06 8.19 -1.59
C LEU A 27 -0.37 7.68 -1.50
N VAL A 28 -1.02 7.87 -0.34
CA VAL A 28 -2.45 7.60 -0.18
C VAL A 28 -3.20 8.92 -0.27
N PHE A 29 -4.08 9.03 -1.26
CA PHE A 29 -4.90 10.20 -1.49
C PHE A 29 -6.34 9.78 -1.76
N GLY A 30 -7.30 10.39 -1.06
CA GLY A 30 -8.72 10.02 -1.18
C GLY A 30 -9.03 8.57 -0.82
N GLY A 31 -8.24 7.97 0.09
CA GLY A 31 -8.38 6.56 0.47
C GLY A 31 -7.83 5.57 -0.57
N GLN A 32 -7.13 6.04 -1.60
CA GLN A 32 -6.55 5.20 -2.65
C GLN A 32 -5.03 5.33 -2.66
N LEU A 33 -4.33 4.19 -2.77
CA LEU A 33 -2.90 4.17 -3.03
C LEU A 33 -2.64 4.56 -4.49
N GLN A 34 -1.85 5.61 -4.68
CA GLN A 34 -1.32 6.04 -5.96
C GLN A 34 0.17 5.75 -6.00
N LEU A 35 0.65 5.21 -7.13
CA LEU A 35 2.05 4.87 -7.36
C LEU A 35 2.54 5.53 -8.65
N ASP A 36 3.58 6.34 -8.54
CA ASP A 36 4.25 6.99 -9.66
C ASP A 36 5.52 6.22 -10.02
N TRP A 37 5.56 5.74 -11.26
CA TRP A 37 6.68 4.95 -11.81
C TRP A 37 7.46 5.81 -12.79
N THR A 38 8.67 6.20 -12.41
CA THR A 38 9.57 6.99 -13.26
C THR A 38 10.75 6.13 -13.68
N TYR A 39 11.05 6.08 -14.98
CA TYR A 39 12.10 5.22 -15.53
C TYR A 39 12.86 5.89 -16.68
N SER A 40 14.04 5.36 -17.00
CA SER A 40 14.79 5.76 -18.20
C SER A 40 14.29 4.98 -19.42
N GLU A 41 13.73 5.67 -20.41
CA GLU A 41 13.29 5.06 -21.67
C GLU A 41 14.44 4.53 -22.53
N GLN A 42 15.68 4.97 -22.27
CA GLN A 42 16.87 4.45 -22.94
C GLN A 42 17.22 3.03 -22.46
N ILE A 43 16.75 2.63 -21.28
CA ILE A 43 17.09 1.36 -20.64
C ILE A 43 15.87 0.45 -20.52
N HIS A 44 14.68 1.01 -20.29
CA HIS A 44 13.45 0.24 -20.07
C HIS A 44 12.38 0.60 -21.09
N HIS A 45 11.74 -0.43 -21.64
CA HIS A 45 10.55 -0.26 -22.45
C HIS A 45 9.31 -0.02 -21.58
N GLN A 46 8.43 0.87 -22.03
CA GLN A 46 7.17 1.16 -21.35
C GLN A 46 6.35 -0.10 -21.07
N ALA A 47 6.32 -1.05 -22.00
CA ALA A 47 5.59 -2.32 -21.84
C ALA A 47 6.09 -3.11 -20.61
N THR A 48 7.40 -3.17 -20.39
CA THR A 48 8.01 -3.86 -19.26
C THR A 48 7.64 -3.18 -17.94
N ILE A 49 7.72 -1.85 -17.86
CA ILE A 49 7.34 -1.11 -16.65
C ILE A 49 5.85 -1.24 -16.36
N LYS A 50 5.00 -1.24 -17.39
CA LYS A 50 3.56 -1.45 -17.23
C LYS A 50 3.24 -2.83 -16.67
N GLN A 51 3.88 -3.88 -17.18
CA GLN A 51 3.73 -5.24 -16.65
C GLN A 51 4.20 -5.33 -15.20
N LEU A 52 5.32 -4.71 -14.86
CA LEU A 52 5.84 -4.65 -13.50
C LEU A 52 4.88 -3.94 -12.55
N ALA A 53 4.34 -2.79 -12.95
CA ALA A 53 3.38 -2.03 -12.15
C ALA A 53 2.08 -2.81 -11.92
N GLN A 54 1.59 -3.52 -12.94
CA GLN A 54 0.42 -4.41 -12.80
C GLN A 54 0.69 -5.55 -11.82
N GLY A 55 1.81 -6.25 -11.99
CA GLY A 55 2.21 -7.33 -11.09
C GLY A 55 2.43 -6.85 -9.64
N TYR A 56 2.96 -5.64 -9.45
CA TYR A 56 3.09 -5.03 -8.13
C TYR A 56 1.74 -4.87 -7.45
N VAL A 57 0.74 -4.32 -8.14
CA VAL A 57 -0.61 -4.13 -7.60
C VAL A 57 -1.28 -5.47 -7.28
N GLU A 58 -1.14 -6.47 -8.15
CA GLU A 58 -1.65 -7.82 -7.92
C GLU A 58 -1.04 -8.46 -6.67
N LYS A 59 0.28 -8.37 -6.51
CA LYS A 59 0.96 -8.90 -5.33
C LYS A 59 0.59 -8.15 -4.06
N LEU A 60 0.48 -6.83 -4.12
CA LEU A 60 0.04 -6.02 -2.98
C LEU A 60 -1.38 -6.42 -2.54
N ARG A 61 -2.29 -6.60 -3.50
CA ARG A 61 -3.66 -7.10 -3.20
C ARG A 61 -3.62 -8.49 -2.59
N SER A 62 -2.83 -9.40 -3.13
CA SER A 62 -2.67 -10.75 -2.58
C SER A 62 -2.14 -10.73 -1.15
N LEU A 63 -1.19 -9.84 -0.84
CA LEU A 63 -0.69 -9.66 0.52
C LEU A 63 -1.76 -9.10 1.45
N ILE A 64 -2.52 -8.08 1.01
CA ILE A 64 -3.64 -7.52 1.78
C ILE A 64 -4.69 -8.61 2.07
N THR A 65 -5.08 -9.38 1.06
CA THR A 65 -6.02 -10.50 1.22
C THR A 65 -5.49 -11.54 2.19
N HIS A 66 -4.20 -11.89 2.09
CA HIS A 66 -3.57 -12.81 3.02
C HIS A 66 -3.62 -12.27 4.45
N CYS A 67 -3.22 -11.01 4.68
CA CYS A 67 -3.25 -10.38 6.01
C CYS A 67 -4.67 -10.23 6.59
N GLN A 68 -5.69 -10.19 5.74
CA GLN A 68 -7.09 -10.16 6.14
C GLN A 68 -7.67 -11.56 6.35
N SER A 69 -6.92 -12.63 6.07
CA SER A 69 -7.39 -13.98 6.35
C SER A 69 -7.52 -14.19 7.86
N PRO A 70 -8.54 -14.94 8.32
CA PRO A 70 -8.71 -15.22 9.75
C PRO A 70 -7.49 -15.88 10.38
N GLU A 71 -6.65 -16.57 9.59
CA GLU A 71 -5.43 -17.21 10.06
C GLU A 71 -4.21 -16.27 10.15
N ALA A 72 -4.23 -15.12 9.45
CA ALA A 72 -3.13 -14.17 9.39
C ALA A 72 -3.38 -12.88 10.19
N GLY A 73 -4.65 -12.59 10.50
CA GLY A 73 -5.10 -11.32 11.06
C GLY A 73 -6.05 -11.52 12.23
N GLY A 74 -5.50 -11.94 13.37
CA GLY A 74 -6.13 -11.77 14.67
C GLY A 74 -5.26 -10.84 15.49
N TYR A 75 -5.87 -9.94 16.26
CA TYR A 75 -5.11 -9.38 17.37
C TYR A 75 -4.66 -10.54 18.26
N THR A 76 -3.40 -10.51 18.64
CA THR A 76 -2.83 -11.49 19.56
C THR A 76 -2.77 -10.87 20.96
N PRO A 77 -2.82 -11.67 22.03
CA PRO A 77 -2.55 -11.20 23.39
C PRO A 77 -1.25 -10.40 23.52
N SER A 78 -0.25 -10.68 22.69
CA SER A 78 1.01 -9.93 22.62
C SER A 78 0.85 -8.48 22.16
N ASP A 79 -0.21 -8.13 21.43
CA ASP A 79 -0.51 -6.74 21.07
C ASP A 79 -1.09 -5.96 22.26
N PHE A 80 -1.57 -6.67 23.30
CA PHE A 80 -2.24 -6.11 24.47
C PHE A 80 -1.64 -6.59 25.80
N GLN A 81 -0.30 -6.67 25.90
CA GLN A 81 0.40 -7.17 27.11
C GLN A 81 -0.03 -6.48 28.41
N LYS A 82 -0.38 -5.19 28.35
CA LYS A 82 -0.84 -4.42 29.51
C LYS A 82 -2.28 -4.72 29.92
N ALA A 83 -3.11 -5.24 29.01
CA ALA A 83 -4.51 -5.54 29.27
C ALA A 83 -4.73 -6.94 29.88
N LYS A 84 -3.67 -7.77 29.99
CA LYS A 84 -3.73 -9.18 30.46
C LYS A 84 -4.88 -9.98 29.83
N VAL A 85 -5.15 -9.73 28.55
CA VAL A 85 -6.25 -10.37 27.83
C VAL A 85 -5.75 -11.69 27.23
N ASN A 86 -6.56 -12.75 27.33
CA ASN A 86 -6.30 -14.00 26.63
C ASN A 86 -7.03 -14.02 25.27
N GLN A 87 -6.63 -14.91 24.35
CA GLN A 87 -7.19 -14.97 23.00
C GLN A 87 -8.72 -15.09 23.01
N LYS A 88 -9.28 -15.91 23.89
CA LYS A 88 -10.74 -16.11 23.99
C LYS A 88 -11.49 -14.82 24.36
N SER A 89 -10.96 -14.03 25.30
CA SER A 89 -11.53 -12.74 25.67
C SER A 89 -11.35 -11.67 24.59
N LEU A 90 -10.24 -11.72 23.86
CA LEU A 90 -9.97 -10.84 22.72
C LEU A 90 -10.95 -11.09 21.57
N ASP A 91 -11.17 -12.36 21.22
CA ASP A 91 -12.12 -12.76 20.17
C ASP A 91 -13.55 -12.32 20.51
N GLN A 92 -13.95 -12.42 21.79
CA GLN A 92 -15.24 -11.94 22.28
C GLN A 92 -15.41 -10.42 22.16
N LEU A 93 -14.37 -9.65 22.50
CA LEU A 93 -14.39 -8.19 22.37
C LEU A 93 -14.49 -7.76 20.91
N LEU A 94 -13.72 -8.39 20.02
CA LEU A 94 -13.75 -8.10 18.59
C LEU A 94 -15.11 -8.43 17.96
N ALA A 95 -15.73 -9.54 18.38
CA ALA A 95 -17.08 -9.88 17.95
C ALA A 95 -18.12 -8.84 18.41
N GLN A 96 -18.01 -8.28 19.61
CA GLN A 96 -18.91 -7.24 20.10
C GLN A 96 -18.74 -5.92 19.34
N ILE A 97 -17.50 -5.52 19.04
CA ILE A 97 -17.21 -4.28 18.28
C ILE A 97 -17.74 -4.38 16.85
N ASN A 98 -17.58 -5.54 16.21
CA ASN A 98 -17.99 -5.76 14.83
C ASN A 98 -19.52 -5.91 14.65
N GLN A 99 -20.29 -6.07 15.73
CA GLN A 99 -21.75 -6.16 15.70
C GLN A 99 -22.47 -4.82 15.96
N GLY A 100 -21.72 -3.74 16.24
CA GLY A 100 -22.26 -2.43 16.61
C GLY A 100 -22.04 -1.30 15.60
N SER A 101 -21.62 -1.58 14.36
CA SER A 101 -21.48 -0.61 13.26
C SER A 101 -22.45 -0.85 12.12
#